data_AF-A0A935F7W1-F1
#
_entry.id   AF-A0A935F7W1-F1
#
_cell.length_a   1.000
_cell.length_b   1.000
_cell.length_c   1.000
_cell.angle_alpha   90.00
_cell.angle_beta   90.00
_cell.angle_gamma   90.00
#
_symmetry.space_group_name_H-M   'P 1'
#
loop_
_entity.id
_entity.type
_entity.pdbx_description
1 polymer ?
#
loop_
_entity_poly.entity_id
_entity_poly.type
_entity_poly.pdbx_seq_one_letter_code
_entity_poly.pdbx_strand_id
1 'polypeptide(L)'
;METKSETMTNNWFDKQAQSFEVNRFGAMALMMTAQSCWGSIAAMYALQADNIALLAICAAVTMASNSAFIAQSPAKWCLVIFYTSVVANLIILLLTIF
;
A
#
# COMPACT_ATOMS: atom_id res chain seq x y z
N MET A 1 18.64 1.27 33.12
CA MET A 1 18.16 2.15 32.04
C MET A 1 18.98 1.81 30.82
N GLU A 2 18.45 0.95 29.96
CA GLU A 2 19.09 0.56 28.71
C GLU A 2 18.83 1.69 27.71
N THR A 3 19.82 2.57 27.54
CA THR A 3 19.82 3.59 26.49
C THR A 3 20.02 2.85 25.17
N LYS A 4 18.90 2.44 24.54
CA LYS A 4 18.92 1.87 23.19
C LYS A 4 19.55 2.90 22.26
N SER A 5 20.75 2.55 21.78
CA SER A 5 21.49 3.23 20.73
C SER A 5 20.53 3.66 19.63
N GLU A 6 20.31 4.97 19.50
CA GLU A 6 19.68 5.56 18.33
C GLU A 6 20.61 5.34 17.15
N THR A 7 20.40 4.23 16.44
CA THR A 7 20.97 4.05 15.11
C THR A 7 20.35 5.13 14.24
N MET A 8 21.06 6.24 14.06
CA MET A 8 20.76 7.29 13.08
C MET A 8 20.92 6.70 11.68
N THR A 9 20.03 5.79 11.27
CA THR A 9 19.87 5.44 9.87
C THR A 9 19.21 6.64 9.20
N ASN A 10 19.98 7.33 8.35
CA ASN A 10 19.52 8.42 7.48
C ASN A 10 18.59 7.88 6.36
N ASN A 11 17.78 6.86 6.66
CA ASN A 11 16.89 6.18 5.76
C ASN A 11 15.57 6.94 5.71
N TRP A 12 15.25 7.44 4.52
CA TRP A 12 13.99 8.10 4.21
C TRP A 12 12.76 7.30 4.67
N PHE A 13 12.83 5.96 4.58
CA PHE A 13 11.76 5.06 5.01
C PHE A 13 11.49 5.10 6.53
N ASP A 14 12.55 5.19 7.36
CA ASP A 14 12.40 5.27 8.81
C ASP A 14 11.77 6.62 9.22
N LYS A 15 12.18 7.71 8.57
CA LYS A 15 11.57 9.04 8.78
C LYS A 15 10.10 9.05 8.38
N GLN A 16 9.76 8.38 7.28
CA GLN A 16 8.37 8.25 6.85
C GLN A 16 7.54 7.41 7.81
N ALA A 17 8.08 6.30 8.32
CA ALA A 17 7.40 5.48 9.32
C ALA A 17 7.11 6.28 10.60
N GLN A 18 8.06 7.11 11.05
CA GLN A 18 7.84 8.01 12.19
C GLN A 18 6.75 9.07 11.91
N SER A 19 6.80 9.73 10.74
CA SER A 19 5.78 10.71 10.35
C SER A 19 4.39 10.10 10.20
N PHE A 20 4.34 8.87 9.66
CA PHE A 20 3.12 8.08 9.56
C PHE A 20 2.56 7.79 10.96
N GLU A 21 3.39 7.39 11.93
CA GLU A 21 2.93 7.09 13.29
C GLU A 21 2.40 8.34 14.02
N VAL A 22 3.04 9.50 13.84
CA VAL A 22 2.58 10.77 14.43
C VAL A 22 1.20 11.17 13.88
N ASN A 23 0.95 10.95 12.58
CA ASN A 23 -0.28 11.32 11.90
C ASN A 23 -1.16 10.11 11.56
N ARG A 24 -1.09 9.03 12.35
CA ARG A 24 -1.54 7.68 11.98
C ARG A 24 -2.92 7.62 11.32
N PHE A 25 -3.94 8.18 11.95
CA PHE A 25 -5.31 8.10 11.43
C PHE A 25 -5.51 8.90 10.13
N GLY A 26 -4.92 10.09 10.04
CA GLY A 26 -5.00 10.90 8.82
C GLY A 26 -4.20 10.28 7.68
N ALA A 27 -3.00 9.78 7.98
CA ALA A 27 -2.14 9.11 7.01
C ALA A 27 -2.78 7.80 6.51
N MET A 28 -3.36 6.99 7.39
CA MET A 28 -4.12 5.78 7.02
C MET A 28 -5.30 6.11 6.10
N ALA A 29 -6.12 7.11 6.46
CA ALA A 29 -7.26 7.50 5.64
C ALA A 29 -6.84 7.95 4.23
N LEU A 30 -5.79 8.77 4.14
CA LEU A 30 -5.28 9.25 2.85
C LEU A 30 -4.70 8.10 2.03
N MET A 31 -3.85 7.26 2.62
CA MET A 31 -3.25 6.12 1.93
C MET A 31 -4.30 5.11 1.47
N MET A 32 -5.27 4.77 2.32
CA MET A 32 -6.38 3.85 1.96
C MET A 32 -7.21 4.41 0.80
N THR A 33 -7.47 5.72 0.79
CA THR A 33 -8.18 6.39 -0.31
C THR A 33 -7.37 6.33 -1.60
N ALA A 34 -6.10 6.75 -1.56
CA ALA A 34 -5.22 6.73 -2.72
C ALA A 34 -5.05 5.32 -3.30
N GLN A 35 -4.87 4.32 -2.43
CA GLN A 35 -4.74 2.91 -2.78
C GLN A 35 -6.01 2.42 -3.48
N SER A 36 -7.19 2.72 -2.92
CA SER A 36 -8.47 2.30 -3.49
C SER A 36 -8.73 2.92 -4.87
N CYS A 37 -8.42 4.20 -5.05
CA CYS A 37 -8.51 4.86 -6.35
C CYS A 37 -7.57 4.22 -7.37
N TRP A 38 -6.32 3.97 -6.98
CA TRP A 38 -5.32 3.34 -7.86
C TRP A 38 -5.72 1.91 -8.25
N GLY A 39 -6.13 1.09 -7.28
CA GLY A 39 -6.62 -0.27 -7.52
C GLY A 39 -7.86 -0.30 -8.40
N SER A 40 -8.76 0.69 -8.30
CA SER A 40 -9.96 0.77 -9.16
C SER A 40 -9.61 1.01 -10.62
N ILE A 41 -8.58 1.81 -10.91
CA ILE A 41 -8.10 2.02 -12.29
C ILE A 41 -7.57 0.71 -12.86
N ALA A 42 -6.68 0.02 -12.14
CA ALA A 42 -6.14 -1.27 -12.56
C ALA A 42 -7.23 -2.34 -12.73
N ALA A 43 -8.21 -2.39 -11.83
CA ALA A 43 -9.37 -3.28 -11.91
C ALA A 43 -10.20 -3.01 -13.17
N MET A 44 -10.43 -1.74 -13.53
CA MET A 44 -11.19 -1.40 -14.73
C MET A 44 -10.49 -1.88 -16.01
N TYR A 45 -9.17 -1.73 -16.11
CA TYR A 45 -8.42 -2.25 -17.27
C TYR A 45 -8.41 -3.78 -17.32
N ALA A 46 -8.28 -4.45 -16.18
CA ALA A 46 -8.40 -5.92 -16.11
C ALA A 46 -9.79 -6.41 -16.54
N LEU A 47 -10.84 -5.68 -16.18
CA LEU A 47 -12.21 -5.96 -16.60
C LEU A 47 -12.40 -5.74 -18.11
N GLN A 48 -11.84 -4.68 -18.68
CA GLN A 48 -11.88 -4.43 -20.13
C GLN A 48 -11.15 -5.51 -20.93
N ALA A 49 -10.09 -6.10 -20.36
CA ALA A 49 -9.36 -7.22 -20.95
C ALA A 49 -10.06 -8.59 -20.75
N ASP A 50 -11.27 -8.63 -20.19
CA ASP A 50 -12.03 -9.84 -19.82
C ASP A 50 -11.24 -10.82 -18.93
N ASN A 51 -10.21 -10.33 -18.22
CA ASN A 51 -9.30 -11.15 -17.45
C ASN A 51 -9.70 -11.14 -15.96
N ILE A 52 -10.68 -11.99 -15.64
CA ILE A 52 -11.24 -12.12 -14.29
C ILE A 52 -10.19 -12.55 -13.26
N ALA A 53 -9.16 -13.30 -13.66
CA ALA A 53 -8.08 -13.69 -12.77
C ALA A 53 -7.25 -12.49 -12.32
N LEU A 54 -6.86 -11.61 -13.26
CA LEU A 54 -6.15 -10.36 -12.92
C LEU A 54 -7.01 -9.42 -12.09
N LEU A 55 -8.31 -9.34 -12.39
CA LEU A 55 -9.27 -8.57 -11.59
C LEU A 55 -9.32 -9.06 -10.14
N ALA A 56 -9.42 -10.38 -9.93
CA ALA A 56 -9.46 -10.99 -8.60
C ALA A 56 -8.16 -10.74 -7.82
N ILE A 57 -7.00 -10.85 -8.48
CA ILE A 57 -5.69 -10.57 -7.86
C ILE A 57 -5.58 -9.09 -7.47
N CYS A 58 -5.96 -8.18 -8.38
CA CYS A 58 -5.96 -6.74 -8.12
C CYS A 58 -6.84 -6.38 -6.91
N ALA A 59 -8.05 -6.94 -6.86
CA ALA A 59 -8.98 -6.73 -5.75
C ALA A 59 -8.42 -7.28 -4.43
N ALA A 60 -7.86 -8.50 -4.45
CA ALA A 60 -7.29 -9.13 -3.26
C ALA A 60 -6.10 -8.34 -2.70
N VAL A 61 -5.16 -7.92 -3.56
CA VAL A 61 -3.99 -7.13 -3.17
C VAL A 61 -4.40 -5.77 -2.61
N THR A 62 -5.38 -5.13 -3.25
CA THR A 62 -5.92 -3.83 -2.81
C THR A 62 -6.59 -3.93 -1.45
N MET A 63 -7.44 -4.93 -1.26
CA MET A 63 -8.11 -5.17 0.02
C MET A 63 -7.15 -5.64 1.11
N ALA A 64 -6.06 -6.34 0.77
CA ALA A 64 -5.02 -6.70 1.73
C ALA A 64 -4.26 -5.47 2.25
N SER A 65 -4.00 -4.48 1.40
CA SER A 65 -3.42 -3.21 1.86
C SER A 65 -4.38 -2.45 2.76
N ASN A 66 -5.66 -2.36 2.38
CA ASN A 66 -6.66 -1.66 3.17
C ASN A 66 -6.94 -2.35 4.51
N SER A 67 -6.94 -3.68 4.54
CA SER A 67 -7.12 -4.44 5.78
C SER A 67 -5.94 -4.27 6.74
N ALA A 68 -4.70 -4.16 6.23
CA ALA A 68 -3.53 -3.88 7.06
C ALA A 68 -3.63 -2.52 7.77
N PHE A 69 -4.19 -1.50 7.10
CA PHE A 69 -4.48 -0.20 7.71
C PHE A 69 -5.59 -0.28 8.76
N ILE A 70 -6.69 -0.99 8.48
CA ILE A 70 -7.81 -1.17 9.43
C ILE A 70 -7.37 -1.95 10.67
N ALA A 71 -6.51 -2.95 10.50
CA ALA A 71 -5.93 -3.73 11.59
C ALA A 71 -4.94 -2.92 12.45
N GLN A 72 -4.64 -1.67 12.07
CA GLN A 72 -3.66 -0.81 12.74
C GLN A 72 -2.30 -1.50 12.87
N SER A 73 -1.89 -2.19 11.80
CA SER A 73 -0.60 -2.88 11.71
C SER A 73 0.55 -1.88 11.93
N PRO A 74 1.74 -2.32 12.40
CA PRO A 74 2.85 -1.40 12.67
C PRO A 74 3.19 -0.54 11.45
N ALA A 75 3.53 0.74 11.66
CA ALA A 75 3.76 1.72 10.58
C ALA A 75 4.63 1.20 9.43
N LYS A 76 5.75 0.53 9.76
CA LYS A 76 6.65 -0.04 8.76
C LYS A 76 5.96 -1.07 7.86
N TRP A 77 5.13 -1.94 8.44
CA TRP A 77 4.37 -2.93 7.69
C TRP A 77 3.27 -2.29 6.85
N CYS A 78 2.55 -1.32 7.41
CA CYS A 78 1.56 -0.54 6.65
C CYS A 78 2.17 0.10 5.39
N LEU A 79 3.35 0.73 5.53
CA LEU A 79 4.06 1.36 4.42
C LEU A 79 4.57 0.32 3.40
N VAL A 80 5.18 -0.77 3.85
CA VAL A 80 5.66 -1.84 2.94
C VAL A 80 4.50 -2.40 2.13
N ILE A 81 3.40 -2.80 2.78
CA ILE A 81 2.25 -3.42 2.12
C ILE A 81 1.62 -2.44 1.11
N PHE A 82 1.50 -1.16 1.47
CA PHE A 82 1.02 -0.12 0.57
C PHE A 82 1.89 0.01 -0.67
N TYR A 83 3.21 0.15 -0.50
CA TYR A 83 4.13 0.27 -1.64
C TYR A 83 4.14 -0.98 -2.51
N THR A 84 4.11 -2.16 -1.91
CA THR A 84 3.98 -3.43 -2.64
C THR A 84 2.66 -3.47 -3.42
N SER A 85 1.54 -3.02 -2.83
CA SER A 85 0.25 -2.95 -3.50
C SER A 85 0.25 -2.00 -4.70
N VAL A 86 0.87 -0.82 -4.56
CA VAL A 86 1.02 0.15 -5.66
C VAL A 86 1.81 -0.45 -6.82
N VAL A 87 2.94 -1.10 -6.54
CA VAL A 87 3.78 -1.75 -7.56
C VAL A 87 3.05 -2.92 -8.21
N ALA A 88 2.37 -3.77 -7.43
CA ALA A 88 1.61 -4.89 -7.96
C ALA A 88 0.48 -4.42 -8.89
N ASN A 89 -0.30 -3.42 -8.48
CA ASN A 89 -1.36 -2.85 -9.32
C ASN A 89 -0.80 -2.15 -10.58
N LEU A 90 0.39 -1.54 -10.49
CA LEU A 90 1.08 -1.00 -11.66
C LEU A 90 1.46 -2.10 -12.66
N ILE A 91 1.99 -3.24 -12.19
CA ILE A 91 2.33 -4.39 -13.04
C ILE A 91 1.07 -4.94 -13.72
N ILE A 92 -0.01 -5.13 -12.97
CA ILE A 92 -1.29 -5.60 -13.52
C ILE A 92 -1.78 -4.64 -14.61
N LEU A 93 -1.75 -3.33 -14.35
CA LEU A 93 -2.15 -2.32 -15.31
C LEU A 93 -1.32 -2.41 -16.61
N LEU A 94 0.01 -2.55 -16.50
CA LEU A 94 0.88 -2.72 -17.66
C LEU A 94 0.54 -4.00 -18.46
N LEU A 95 0.27 -5.11 -17.79
CA LEU A 95 -0.12 -6.37 -18.46
C LEU A 95 -1.50 -6.31 -19.12
N THR A 96 -2.38 -5.41 -18.68
CA THR A 96 -3.73 -5.25 -19.24
C THR A 96 -3.82 -4.19 -20.33
N ILE A 97 -2.90 -3.23 -20.35
CA ILE A 97 -2.84 -2.17 -21.37
C ILE A 97 -2.11 -2.62 -22.63
N PHE A 98 -1.07 -3.45 -22.50
CA PHE A 98 -0.27 -3.99 -23.60
C PHE A 98 -0.77 -5.38 -24.01
#